data_AF-A0A9E1XLZ3-F1
#
_entry.id   AF-A0A9E1XLZ3-F1
#
_cell.length_a   1.000
_cell.length_b   1.000
_cell.length_c   1.000
_cell.angle_alpha   90.00
_cell.angle_beta   90.00
_cell.angle_gamma   90.00
#
_symmetry.space_group_name_H-M   'P 1'
#
loop_
_entity.id
_entity.type
_entity.pdbx_description
1 polymer ?
#
loop_
_entity_poly.entity_id
_entity_poly.type
_entity_poly.pdbx_seq_one_letter_code
_entity_poly.pdbx_strand_id
1 'polypeptide(L)'
;AIETLRRETGAIDQDLGAFVIAEDGEPVGRMQDGDSAIYFNFRGDRSIEITAAFEEDELASFDRGRRPDVMYAGMMEYDGDLKVPKRYLVSPPVIERTLAEYACASGLRSLAISETQKFGHVTYFFNGNKSGYIDEGLETYIEVPSDILPFEQRPWMKGAEITDEVLKAIAAGDFDFIRLNFPNGDMVGHTGVYAAAQIAVETVDLCLARIKRAVDAAGGVLVISADHGNADDMYEHDKKTGAVKVENDTKKVKTAHSLNPVPCIVYDPESQGEYASELVTDLGISSLAATCLNLLGYEAPEDYDPSVLAPVK
;
A
#
# COMPACT_ATOMS: atom_id res chain seq x y z
N ALA A 1 -19.80 -31.30 -8.72
CA ALA A 1 -19.93 -29.94 -9.28
C ALA A 1 -18.66 -29.51 -10.00
N ILE A 2 -17.53 -29.34 -9.28
CA ILE A 2 -16.29 -28.80 -9.86
C ILE A 2 -15.71 -29.62 -11.02
N GLU A 3 -15.73 -30.96 -10.96
CA GLU A 3 -15.23 -31.81 -12.05
C GLU A 3 -16.04 -31.62 -13.34
N THR A 4 -17.37 -31.57 -13.22
CA THR A 4 -18.29 -31.32 -14.32
C THR A 4 -18.08 -29.92 -14.90
N LEU A 5 -18.07 -28.89 -14.06
CA LEU A 5 -17.87 -27.50 -14.49
C LEU A 5 -16.54 -27.32 -15.21
N ARG A 6 -15.45 -27.88 -14.68
CA ARG A 6 -14.12 -27.83 -15.32
C ARG A 6 -14.11 -28.56 -16.65
N ARG A 7 -14.73 -29.74 -16.74
CA ARG A 7 -14.82 -30.50 -18.00
C ARG A 7 -15.62 -29.75 -19.07
N GLU A 8 -16.70 -29.07 -18.68
CA GLU A 8 -17.62 -28.40 -19.62
C GLU A 8 -17.13 -27.01 -20.05
N THR A 9 -16.50 -26.26 -19.14
CA THR A 9 -16.14 -24.85 -19.38
C THR A 9 -14.64 -24.63 -19.54
N GLY A 10 -13.81 -25.56 -19.08
CA GLY A 10 -12.37 -25.35 -18.95
C GLY A 10 -11.98 -24.35 -17.84
N ALA A 11 -12.93 -23.90 -17.03
CA ALA A 11 -12.70 -22.89 -16.00
C ALA A 11 -11.68 -23.33 -14.94
N ILE A 12 -10.87 -22.38 -14.49
CA ILE A 12 -10.03 -22.51 -13.30
C ILE A 12 -10.84 -22.14 -12.05
N ASP A 13 -10.27 -22.32 -10.85
CA ASP A 13 -11.00 -22.07 -9.58
C ASP A 13 -11.59 -20.66 -9.48
N GLN A 14 -10.90 -19.66 -10.04
CA GLN A 14 -11.35 -18.27 -10.02
C GLN A 14 -12.59 -18.01 -10.89
N ASP A 15 -12.81 -18.83 -11.92
CA ASP A 15 -13.83 -18.58 -12.97
C ASP A 15 -15.00 -19.59 -12.89
N LEU A 16 -15.06 -20.37 -11.81
CA LEU A 16 -16.17 -21.28 -11.58
C LEU A 16 -17.46 -20.48 -11.37
N GLY A 17 -18.44 -20.70 -12.24
CA GLY A 17 -19.78 -20.13 -12.07
C GLY A 17 -20.45 -20.60 -10.77
N ALA A 18 -21.43 -19.81 -10.30
CA ALA A 18 -22.22 -20.17 -9.13
C ALA A 18 -23.00 -21.47 -9.34
N PHE A 19 -23.08 -22.31 -8.31
CA PHE A 19 -23.87 -23.53 -8.31
C PHE A 19 -24.51 -23.74 -6.93
N VAL A 20 -25.56 -24.56 -6.88
CA VAL A 20 -26.28 -24.91 -5.65
C VAL A 20 -26.12 -26.39 -5.39
N ILE A 21 -25.82 -26.77 -4.13
CA ILE A 21 -25.92 -28.15 -3.69
C ILE A 21 -27.36 -28.41 -3.25
N ALA A 22 -27.98 -29.44 -3.82
CA ALA A 22 -29.37 -29.80 -3.57
C ALA A 22 -29.49 -31.25 -3.05
N GLU A 23 -30.46 -31.47 -2.18
CA GLU A 23 -30.89 -32.78 -1.68
C GLU A 23 -32.39 -32.93 -2.00
N ASP A 24 -32.78 -34.06 -2.61
CA ASP A 24 -34.15 -34.31 -3.08
C ASP A 24 -34.77 -33.22 -3.98
N GLY A 25 -33.92 -32.50 -4.72
CA GLY A 25 -34.33 -31.43 -5.62
C GLY A 25 -34.44 -30.05 -4.94
N GLU A 26 -34.19 -29.95 -3.64
CA GLU A 26 -34.26 -28.70 -2.87
C GLU A 26 -32.86 -28.21 -2.45
N PRO A 27 -32.59 -26.89 -2.45
CA PRO A 27 -31.32 -26.34 -1.96
C PRO A 27 -31.05 -26.71 -0.49
N VAL A 28 -29.87 -27.25 -0.20
CA VAL A 28 -29.50 -27.71 1.16
C VAL A 28 -29.41 -26.57 2.18
N GLY A 29 -29.08 -25.34 1.75
CA GLY A 29 -28.78 -24.23 2.65
C GLY A 29 -29.15 -22.87 2.07
N ARG A 30 -30.44 -22.65 1.80
CA ARG A 30 -30.93 -21.33 1.41
C ARG A 30 -31.01 -20.43 2.65
N MET A 31 -30.42 -19.24 2.60
CA MET A 31 -30.55 -18.23 3.66
C MET A 31 -32.01 -17.78 3.83
N GLN A 32 -32.47 -17.71 5.08
CA GLN A 32 -33.81 -17.34 5.50
C GLN A 32 -33.80 -16.21 6.54
N ASP A 33 -34.98 -15.66 6.79
CA ASP A 33 -35.15 -14.67 7.86
C ASP A 33 -34.86 -15.34 9.21
N GLY A 34 -34.09 -14.68 10.06
CA GLY A 34 -33.64 -15.19 11.36
C GLY A 34 -32.31 -15.95 11.35
N ASP A 35 -31.71 -16.18 10.18
CA ASP A 35 -30.38 -16.79 10.08
C ASP A 35 -29.27 -15.80 10.47
N SER A 36 -28.07 -16.34 10.73
CA SER A 36 -26.83 -15.56 10.87
C SER A 36 -25.90 -15.83 9.69
N ALA A 37 -25.31 -14.78 9.13
CA ALA A 37 -24.36 -14.86 8.03
C ALA A 37 -23.02 -14.23 8.44
N ILE A 38 -21.95 -15.02 8.39
CA ILE A 38 -20.59 -14.56 8.69
C ILE A 38 -19.78 -14.56 7.39
N TYR A 39 -19.31 -13.39 6.98
CA TYR A 39 -18.35 -13.29 5.89
C TYR A 39 -16.93 -13.34 6.44
N PHE A 40 -16.28 -14.50 6.31
CA PHE A 40 -15.04 -14.81 7.02
C PHE A 40 -13.79 -14.13 6.44
N ASN A 41 -13.90 -13.43 5.31
CA ASN A 41 -12.80 -12.65 4.76
C ASN A 41 -12.51 -11.46 5.69
N PHE A 42 -11.24 -11.20 5.95
CA PHE A 42 -10.79 -10.07 6.78
C PHE A 42 -10.37 -8.84 5.96
N ARG A 43 -10.14 -8.98 4.65
CA ARG A 43 -9.70 -7.90 3.77
C ARG A 43 -10.90 -7.22 3.11
N GLY A 44 -10.95 -5.89 3.15
CA GLY A 44 -12.15 -5.11 2.77
C GLY A 44 -12.42 -4.95 1.28
N ASP A 45 -11.40 -4.84 0.43
CA ASP A 45 -11.52 -4.47 -1.00
C ASP A 45 -12.54 -5.31 -1.80
N ARG A 46 -12.54 -6.64 -1.65
CA ARG A 46 -13.51 -7.54 -2.31
C ARG A 46 -14.74 -7.86 -1.47
N SER A 47 -14.83 -7.27 -0.28
CA SER A 47 -15.85 -7.59 0.73
C SER A 47 -16.95 -6.52 0.81
N ILE A 48 -16.69 -5.30 0.34
CA ILE A 48 -17.62 -4.17 0.40
C ILE A 48 -18.88 -4.46 -0.42
N GLU A 49 -18.75 -4.87 -1.68
CA GLU A 49 -19.91 -5.06 -2.58
C GLU A 49 -20.87 -6.16 -2.10
N ILE A 50 -20.32 -7.29 -1.63
CA ILE A 50 -21.17 -8.36 -1.09
C ILE A 50 -21.82 -7.94 0.23
N THR A 51 -21.11 -7.18 1.07
CA THR A 51 -21.66 -6.62 2.31
C THR A 51 -22.81 -5.65 2.02
N ALA A 52 -22.67 -4.77 1.02
CA ALA A 52 -23.73 -3.87 0.58
C ALA A 52 -25.01 -4.63 0.20
N ALA A 53 -24.87 -5.76 -0.50
CA ALA A 53 -26.02 -6.60 -0.85
C ALA A 53 -26.80 -7.12 0.38
N PHE A 54 -26.12 -7.33 1.52
CA PHE A 54 -26.74 -7.71 2.79
C PHE A 54 -27.24 -6.50 3.60
N GLU A 55 -26.49 -5.40 3.68
CA GLU A 55 -26.76 -4.33 4.66
C GLU A 55 -27.55 -3.13 4.12
N GLU A 56 -27.45 -2.81 2.83
CA GLU A 56 -28.12 -1.64 2.25
C GLU A 56 -29.62 -1.86 2.10
N ASP A 57 -30.45 -0.87 2.43
CA ASP A 57 -31.90 -0.99 2.28
C ASP A 57 -32.34 -0.89 0.81
N GLU A 58 -31.64 -0.09 0.01
CA GLU A 58 -31.83 0.04 -1.43
C GLU A 58 -30.49 -0.22 -2.14
N LEU A 59 -30.46 -1.22 -3.02
CA LEU A 59 -29.25 -1.58 -3.78
C LEU A 59 -29.47 -1.22 -5.26
N ALA A 60 -28.74 -0.22 -5.75
CA ALA A 60 -28.87 0.24 -7.14
C ALA A 60 -28.14 -0.65 -8.16
N SER A 61 -27.15 -1.42 -7.71
CA SER A 61 -26.23 -2.15 -8.58
C SER A 61 -26.86 -3.33 -9.32
N PHE A 62 -27.88 -3.96 -8.73
CA PHE A 62 -28.67 -5.04 -9.36
C PHE A 62 -29.97 -5.32 -8.58
N ASP A 63 -30.92 -6.01 -9.22
CA ASP A 63 -32.12 -6.53 -8.55
C ASP A 63 -31.75 -7.75 -7.69
N ARG A 64 -31.61 -7.54 -6.39
CA ARG A 64 -31.32 -8.61 -5.41
C ARG A 64 -32.53 -9.50 -5.10
N GLY A 65 -33.73 -9.16 -5.59
CA GLY A 65 -34.97 -9.82 -5.21
C GLY A 65 -35.22 -9.73 -3.70
N ARG A 66 -35.61 -10.84 -3.08
CA ARG A 66 -35.83 -10.90 -1.62
C ARG A 66 -34.49 -10.81 -0.88
N ARG A 67 -34.32 -9.77 -0.07
CA ARG A 67 -33.29 -9.72 0.99
C ARG A 67 -33.80 -10.45 2.24
N PRO A 68 -33.20 -11.58 2.65
CA PRO A 68 -33.54 -12.22 3.92
C PRO A 68 -33.08 -11.35 5.11
N ASP A 69 -33.87 -11.31 6.18
CA ASP A 69 -33.53 -10.61 7.43
C ASP A 69 -32.56 -11.46 8.26
N VAL A 70 -31.26 -11.25 8.03
CA VAL A 70 -30.19 -12.04 8.68
C VAL A 70 -29.34 -11.18 9.60
N MET A 71 -28.78 -11.80 10.64
CA MET A 71 -27.69 -11.20 11.41
C MET A 71 -26.37 -11.35 10.62
N TYR A 72 -26.05 -10.32 9.82
CA TYR A 72 -24.79 -10.27 9.07
C TYR A 72 -23.63 -9.73 9.94
N ALA A 73 -22.45 -10.33 9.80
CA ALA A 73 -21.19 -9.81 10.31
C ALA A 73 -20.01 -10.17 9.41
N GLY A 74 -19.06 -9.24 9.27
CA GLY A 74 -17.75 -9.50 8.66
C GLY A 74 -16.74 -10.05 9.68
N MET A 75 -15.64 -10.63 9.21
CA MET A 75 -14.52 -10.99 10.09
C MET A 75 -13.88 -9.74 10.72
N MET A 76 -13.69 -8.69 9.92
CA MET A 76 -13.18 -7.38 10.33
C MET A 76 -14.06 -6.27 9.75
N GLU A 77 -13.83 -5.04 10.21
CA GLU A 77 -14.32 -3.84 9.52
C GLU A 77 -13.60 -3.70 8.17
N TYR A 78 -14.38 -3.57 7.10
CA TYR A 78 -13.93 -3.47 5.71
C TYR A 78 -13.70 -2.03 5.27
N ASP A 79 -14.46 -1.09 5.83
CA ASP A 79 -14.33 0.34 5.60
C ASP A 79 -14.71 1.08 6.89
N GLY A 80 -13.74 1.75 7.52
CA GLY A 80 -13.92 2.44 8.80
C GLY A 80 -14.69 3.76 8.68
N ASP A 81 -14.66 4.42 7.53
CA ASP A 81 -15.37 5.68 7.33
C ASP A 81 -16.85 5.43 7.08
N LEU A 82 -17.15 4.46 6.22
CA LEU A 82 -18.50 4.01 5.92
C LEU A 82 -19.08 3.11 7.02
N LYS A 83 -18.24 2.62 7.94
CA LYS A 83 -18.57 1.69 9.03
C LYS A 83 -19.20 0.41 8.50
N VAL A 84 -18.51 -0.20 7.54
CA VAL A 84 -18.95 -1.40 6.82
C VAL A 84 -18.05 -2.57 7.21
N PRO A 85 -18.59 -3.73 7.64
CA PRO A 85 -19.99 -3.95 7.98
C PRO A 85 -20.37 -3.30 9.31
N LYS A 86 -21.67 -3.13 9.57
CA LYS A 86 -22.19 -2.64 10.86
C LYS A 86 -21.79 -3.52 12.04
N ARG A 87 -21.51 -4.81 11.80
CA ARG A 87 -21.02 -5.77 12.79
C ARG A 87 -19.81 -6.50 12.26
N TYR A 88 -18.80 -6.65 13.11
CA TYR A 88 -17.59 -7.41 12.81
C TYR A 88 -17.09 -8.15 14.06
N LEU A 89 -16.34 -9.23 13.85
CA LEU A 89 -15.88 -10.11 14.93
C LEU A 89 -14.55 -9.66 15.54
N VAL A 90 -13.69 -9.04 14.73
CA VAL A 90 -12.37 -8.56 15.13
C VAL A 90 -12.28 -7.07 14.79
N SER A 91 -12.02 -6.24 15.79
CA SER A 91 -11.75 -4.83 15.54
C SER A 91 -10.47 -4.68 14.72
N PRO A 92 -10.45 -3.81 13.72
CA PRO A 92 -9.19 -3.46 13.05
C PRO A 92 -8.19 -2.93 14.10
N PRO A 93 -6.87 -3.12 13.89
CA PRO A 93 -5.88 -2.55 14.77
C PRO A 93 -6.05 -1.03 14.80
N VAL A 94 -6.24 -0.49 16.00
CA VAL A 94 -6.29 0.95 16.23
C VAL A 94 -4.84 1.45 16.20
N ILE A 95 -4.51 2.25 15.21
CA ILE A 95 -3.20 2.90 15.09
C ILE A 95 -3.40 4.37 15.47
N GLU A 96 -2.80 4.77 16.57
CA GLU A 96 -2.87 6.12 17.14
C GLU A 96 -1.47 6.65 17.37
N ARG A 97 -1.37 7.97 17.46
CA ARG A 97 -0.12 8.70 17.68
C ARG A 97 0.89 8.33 16.58
N THR A 98 0.44 8.42 15.34
CA THR A 98 1.24 8.25 14.13
C THR A 98 2.17 9.44 13.91
N LEU A 99 3.18 9.29 13.03
CA LEU A 99 4.04 10.40 12.59
C LEU A 99 3.21 11.60 12.11
N ALA A 100 2.16 11.37 11.32
CA ALA A 100 1.29 12.43 10.80
C ALA A 100 0.55 13.17 11.93
N GLU A 101 0.06 12.45 12.95
CA GLU A 101 -0.59 13.06 14.11
C GLU A 101 0.36 13.93 14.92
N TYR A 102 1.60 13.49 15.18
CA TYR A 102 2.59 14.32 15.85
C TYR A 102 3.04 15.51 15.01
N ALA A 103 3.19 15.33 13.69
CA ALA A 103 3.55 16.42 12.79
C ALA A 103 2.49 17.52 12.79
N CYS A 104 1.20 17.15 12.63
CA CYS A 104 0.09 18.11 12.68
C CYS A 104 -0.02 18.77 14.06
N ALA A 105 0.07 18.00 15.15
CA ALA A 105 0.05 18.54 16.51
C ALA A 105 1.21 19.51 16.79
N SER A 106 2.32 19.37 16.07
CA SER A 106 3.49 20.25 16.14
C SER A 106 3.43 21.43 15.18
N GLY A 107 2.36 21.56 14.39
CA GLY A 107 2.15 22.65 13.44
C GLY A 107 2.93 22.51 12.12
N LEU A 108 3.46 21.33 11.80
CA LEU A 108 4.22 21.09 10.58
C LEU A 108 3.32 21.01 9.37
N ARG A 109 3.65 21.76 8.32
CA ARG A 109 3.00 21.69 7.02
C ARG A 109 3.56 20.52 6.24
N SER A 110 2.71 19.61 5.79
CA SER A 110 3.15 18.43 5.07
C SER A 110 2.47 18.22 3.72
N LEU A 111 3.22 17.64 2.78
CA LEU A 111 2.74 17.21 1.48
C LEU A 111 2.77 15.69 1.40
N ALA A 112 1.66 15.07 1.02
CA ALA A 112 1.60 13.67 0.60
C ALA A 112 1.33 13.58 -0.91
N ILE A 113 2.18 12.88 -1.65
CA ILE A 113 2.02 12.76 -3.10
C ILE A 113 2.35 11.37 -3.64
N SER A 114 1.47 10.88 -4.51
CA SER A 114 1.73 9.73 -5.38
C SER A 114 0.74 9.74 -6.54
N GLU A 115 0.80 8.71 -7.38
CA GLU A 115 -0.27 8.45 -8.34
C GLU A 115 -1.36 7.54 -7.76
N THR A 116 -2.52 7.46 -8.42
CA THR A 116 -3.72 6.74 -7.98
C THR A 116 -3.42 5.37 -7.35
N GLN A 117 -2.51 4.58 -7.91
CA GLN A 117 -2.17 3.24 -7.41
C GLN A 117 -1.61 3.23 -5.97
N LYS A 118 -0.88 4.28 -5.56
CA LYS A 118 -0.27 4.37 -4.21
C LYS A 118 -0.66 5.64 -3.46
N PHE A 119 -1.62 6.41 -3.95
CA PHE A 119 -2.15 7.59 -3.26
C PHE A 119 -2.69 7.24 -1.86
N GLY A 120 -3.48 6.18 -1.74
CA GLY A 120 -3.95 5.67 -0.44
C GLY A 120 -2.81 5.20 0.48
N HIS A 121 -1.64 4.84 -0.06
CA HIS A 121 -0.50 4.39 0.74
C HIS A 121 0.22 5.55 1.43
N VAL A 122 0.32 6.69 0.76
CA VAL A 122 0.89 7.91 1.34
C VAL A 122 -0.13 8.74 2.13
N THR A 123 -1.42 8.38 2.11
CA THR A 123 -2.47 9.06 2.86
C THR A 123 -3.08 8.11 3.90
N TYR A 124 -4.07 7.32 3.51
CA TYR A 124 -4.81 6.40 4.37
C TYR A 124 -3.93 5.47 5.22
N PHE A 125 -3.04 4.69 4.59
CA PHE A 125 -2.20 3.72 5.32
C PHE A 125 -1.13 4.41 6.17
N PHE A 126 -0.49 5.46 5.64
CA PHE A 126 0.49 6.25 6.38
C PHE A 126 -0.09 6.87 7.66
N ASN A 127 -1.37 7.25 7.62
CA ASN A 127 -2.12 7.83 8.74
C ASN A 127 -2.75 6.77 9.68
N GLY A 128 -2.34 5.50 9.57
CA GLY A 128 -2.85 4.45 10.45
C GLY A 128 -4.26 3.99 10.08
N ASN A 129 -4.52 3.84 8.78
CA ASN A 129 -5.82 3.45 8.22
C ASN A 129 -6.93 4.48 8.51
N LYS A 130 -6.59 5.77 8.45
CA LYS A 130 -7.53 6.89 8.63
C LYS A 130 -7.67 7.62 7.31
N SER A 131 -8.89 7.68 6.77
CA SER A 131 -9.14 8.45 5.55
C SER A 131 -9.29 9.93 5.86
N GLY A 132 -9.10 10.73 4.82
CA GLY A 132 -9.09 12.18 4.94
C GLY A 132 -7.81 12.69 5.59
N TYR A 133 -7.83 13.98 5.90
CA TYR A 133 -6.73 14.66 6.55
C TYR A 133 -6.77 14.42 8.07
N ILE A 134 -5.60 14.30 8.69
CA ILE A 134 -5.46 14.48 10.14
C ILE A 134 -5.74 15.95 10.50
N ASP A 135 -5.19 16.89 9.72
CA ASP A 135 -5.49 18.32 9.80
C ASP A 135 -5.44 18.96 8.39
N GLU A 136 -6.60 19.37 7.87
CA GLU A 136 -6.76 19.95 6.53
C GLU A 136 -6.05 21.31 6.37
N GLY A 137 -5.73 22.00 7.47
CA GLY A 137 -4.96 23.24 7.45
C GLY A 137 -3.45 23.05 7.36
N LEU A 138 -2.96 21.85 7.63
CA LEU A 138 -1.52 21.52 7.68
C LEU A 138 -1.11 20.45 6.67
N GLU A 139 -2.05 19.66 6.17
CA GLU A 139 -1.77 18.63 5.17
C GLU A 139 -2.27 19.04 3.78
N THR A 140 -1.44 18.80 2.77
CA THR A 140 -1.83 18.90 1.36
C THR A 140 -1.61 17.56 0.70
N TYR A 141 -2.62 17.05 -0.01
CA TYR A 141 -2.55 15.79 -0.75
C TYR A 141 -2.61 16.05 -2.24
N ILE A 142 -1.69 15.46 -2.99
CA ILE A 142 -1.67 15.50 -4.46
C ILE A 142 -1.78 14.09 -4.99
N GLU A 143 -2.87 13.82 -5.71
CA GLU A 143 -3.03 12.60 -6.49
C GLU A 143 -2.75 12.89 -7.97
N VAL A 144 -1.76 12.18 -8.53
CA VAL A 144 -1.54 12.16 -9.98
C VAL A 144 -2.35 11.02 -10.59
N PRO A 145 -3.27 11.25 -11.55
CA PRO A 145 -4.05 10.16 -12.13
C PRO A 145 -3.17 9.12 -12.82
N SER A 146 -3.25 7.85 -12.40
CA SER A 146 -2.53 6.74 -13.06
C SER A 146 -3.07 6.46 -14.47
N ASP A 147 -2.22 5.90 -15.33
CA ASP A 147 -2.67 5.37 -16.62
C ASP A 147 -3.52 4.09 -16.42
N ILE A 148 -4.61 3.94 -17.18
CA ILE A 148 -5.49 2.75 -17.13
C ILE A 148 -5.06 1.76 -18.22
N LEU A 149 -3.97 1.02 -17.96
CA LEU A 149 -3.40 0.00 -18.84
C LEU A 149 -2.47 -0.95 -18.08
N PRO A 150 -2.09 -2.10 -18.65
CA PRO A 150 -1.04 -2.94 -18.08
C PRO A 150 0.28 -2.18 -17.94
N PHE A 151 0.80 -2.05 -16.71
CA PHE A 151 1.91 -1.14 -16.39
C PHE A 151 3.22 -1.49 -17.10
N GLU A 152 3.41 -2.73 -17.54
CA GLU A 152 4.56 -3.13 -18.36
C GLU A 152 4.61 -2.42 -19.72
N GLN A 153 3.48 -1.88 -20.20
CA GLN A 153 3.42 -1.10 -21.45
C GLN A 153 3.89 0.35 -21.25
N ARG A 154 3.86 0.87 -20.01
CA ARG A 154 4.36 2.19 -19.63
C ARG A 154 5.07 2.11 -18.28
N PRO A 155 6.22 1.43 -18.21
CA PRO A 155 6.91 1.14 -16.94
C PRO A 155 7.42 2.37 -16.20
N TRP A 156 7.55 3.51 -16.88
CA TRP A 156 7.88 4.80 -16.25
C TRP A 156 6.71 5.41 -15.47
N MET A 157 5.48 4.89 -15.66
CA MET A 157 4.25 5.30 -14.96
C MET A 157 4.13 6.83 -14.88
N LYS A 158 3.85 7.39 -13.68
CA LYS A 158 3.81 8.84 -13.43
C LYS A 158 5.04 9.37 -12.69
N GLY A 159 6.18 8.67 -12.77
CA GLY A 159 7.39 9.04 -12.03
C GLY A 159 7.86 10.47 -12.33
N ALA A 160 7.79 10.90 -13.59
CA ALA A 160 8.18 12.25 -13.98
C ALA A 160 7.21 13.31 -13.44
N GLU A 161 5.90 13.08 -13.58
CA GLU A 161 4.84 13.99 -13.13
C GLU A 161 4.84 14.15 -11.61
N ILE A 162 4.95 13.06 -10.85
CA ILE A 162 5.11 13.10 -9.38
C ILE A 162 6.36 13.93 -9.02
N THR A 163 7.48 13.66 -9.69
CA THR A 163 8.72 14.41 -9.44
C THR A 163 8.55 15.89 -9.73
N ASP A 164 7.87 16.28 -10.80
CA ASP A 164 7.68 17.68 -11.17
C ASP A 164 6.88 18.45 -10.10
N GLU A 165 5.85 17.83 -9.52
CA GLU A 165 5.11 18.43 -8.41
C GLU A 165 5.95 18.53 -7.12
N VAL A 166 6.74 17.50 -6.80
CA VAL A 166 7.67 17.54 -5.66
C VAL A 166 8.70 18.67 -5.81
N LEU A 167 9.27 18.82 -7.02
CA LEU A 167 10.24 19.89 -7.29
C LEU A 167 9.62 21.29 -7.14
N LYS A 168 8.37 21.48 -7.57
CA LYS A 168 7.64 22.74 -7.36
C LYS A 168 7.43 23.02 -5.88
N ALA A 169 7.02 22.00 -5.11
CA ALA A 169 6.79 22.11 -3.67
C ALA A 169 8.08 22.48 -2.90
N ILE A 170 9.20 21.81 -3.22
CA ILE A 170 10.52 22.14 -2.64
C ILE A 170 10.92 23.58 -2.98
N ALA A 171 10.79 23.98 -4.25
CA ALA A 171 11.18 25.32 -4.68
C ALA A 171 10.32 26.44 -4.06
N ALA A 172 9.06 26.15 -3.72
CA ALA A 172 8.16 27.09 -3.07
C ALA A 172 8.47 27.26 -1.56
N GLY A 173 8.98 26.23 -0.89
CA GLY A 173 9.25 26.26 0.56
C GLY A 173 7.98 26.20 1.42
N ASP A 174 6.89 25.69 0.85
CA ASP A 174 5.56 25.66 1.49
C ASP A 174 5.37 24.52 2.49
N PHE A 175 6.29 23.54 2.52
CA PHE A 175 6.17 22.34 3.33
C PHE A 175 7.43 22.09 4.14
N ASP A 176 7.24 21.65 5.38
CA ASP A 176 8.29 21.27 6.30
C ASP A 176 8.60 19.77 6.16
N PHE A 177 7.61 18.97 5.73
CA PHE A 177 7.75 17.53 5.50
C PHE A 177 7.05 17.09 4.20
N ILE A 178 7.79 16.46 3.27
CA ILE A 178 7.24 15.92 2.02
C ILE A 178 7.37 14.39 2.04
N ARG A 179 6.24 13.69 2.02
CA ARG A 179 6.19 12.23 1.83
C ARG A 179 5.70 11.90 0.43
N LEU A 180 6.45 11.05 -0.27
CA LEU A 180 6.17 10.68 -1.65
C LEU A 180 6.34 9.18 -1.88
N ASN A 181 5.59 8.62 -2.83
CA ASN A 181 5.72 7.22 -3.25
C ASN A 181 5.83 7.12 -4.78
N PHE A 182 6.84 6.37 -5.24
CA PHE A 182 6.95 5.92 -6.63
C PHE A 182 6.49 4.46 -6.75
N PRO A 183 5.36 4.16 -7.42
CA PRO A 183 4.84 2.80 -7.48
C PRO A 183 5.61 1.88 -8.45
N ASN A 184 6.46 2.45 -9.30
CA ASN A 184 7.09 1.82 -10.46
C ASN A 184 7.61 0.40 -10.20
N GLY A 185 8.50 0.24 -9.21
CA GLY A 185 9.11 -1.06 -8.91
C GLY A 185 8.11 -2.13 -8.47
N ASP A 186 7.04 -1.73 -7.79
CA ASP A 186 6.02 -2.66 -7.30
C ASP A 186 5.00 -3.01 -8.38
N MET A 187 4.33 -1.98 -8.93
CA MET A 187 3.25 -2.15 -9.89
C MET A 187 3.73 -2.82 -11.18
N VAL A 188 4.95 -2.49 -11.64
CA VAL A 188 5.56 -3.16 -12.80
C VAL A 188 6.18 -4.51 -12.41
N GLY A 189 6.71 -4.65 -11.20
CA GLY A 189 7.22 -5.94 -10.69
C GLY A 189 6.13 -7.02 -10.68
N HIS A 190 4.91 -6.67 -10.30
CA HIS A 190 3.74 -7.55 -10.35
C HIS A 190 3.38 -8.10 -11.75
N THR A 191 3.82 -7.43 -12.83
CA THR A 191 3.60 -7.92 -14.20
C THR A 191 4.50 -9.09 -14.54
N GLY A 192 5.63 -9.24 -13.83
CA GLY A 192 6.61 -10.28 -14.09
C GLY A 192 7.47 -10.07 -15.35
N VAL A 193 7.30 -8.95 -16.04
CA VAL A 193 8.08 -8.61 -17.25
C VAL A 193 9.39 -7.94 -16.85
N TYR A 194 10.46 -8.73 -16.75
CA TYR A 194 11.78 -8.27 -16.28
C TYR A 194 12.27 -6.99 -16.96
N ALA A 195 12.20 -6.91 -18.29
CA ALA A 195 12.66 -5.73 -19.02
C ALA A 195 11.85 -4.47 -18.69
N ALA A 196 10.56 -4.61 -18.42
CA ALA A 196 9.72 -3.50 -17.99
C ALA A 196 10.05 -3.10 -16.54
N ALA A 197 10.23 -4.07 -15.64
CA ALA A 197 10.63 -3.80 -14.25
C ALA A 197 11.98 -3.08 -14.17
N GLN A 198 12.92 -3.42 -15.05
CA GLN A 198 14.20 -2.71 -15.16
C GLN A 198 13.98 -1.23 -15.53
N ILE A 199 13.19 -0.92 -16.56
CA ILE A 199 12.87 0.47 -16.95
C ILE A 199 12.15 1.20 -15.80
N ALA A 200 11.30 0.49 -15.05
CA ALA A 200 10.58 1.05 -13.91
C ALA A 200 11.55 1.53 -12.81
N VAL A 201 12.53 0.69 -12.45
CA VAL A 201 13.57 1.05 -11.47
C VAL A 201 14.50 2.14 -11.99
N GLU A 202 14.92 2.09 -13.26
CA GLU A 202 15.73 3.14 -13.90
C GLU A 202 14.99 4.50 -13.91
N THR A 203 13.67 4.49 -14.05
CA THR A 203 12.85 5.70 -13.96
C THR A 203 12.90 6.31 -12.55
N VAL A 204 12.77 5.48 -11.51
CA VAL A 204 12.86 5.95 -10.12
C VAL A 204 14.23 6.53 -9.83
N ASP A 205 15.31 5.89 -10.29
CA ASP A 205 16.68 6.40 -10.13
C ASP A 205 16.86 7.80 -10.75
N LEU A 206 16.37 8.00 -11.98
CA LEU A 206 16.38 9.31 -12.64
C LEU A 206 15.57 10.36 -11.87
N CYS A 207 14.43 9.98 -11.30
CA CYS A 207 13.58 10.86 -10.49
C CYS A 207 14.27 11.25 -9.17
N LEU A 208 14.90 10.30 -8.48
CA LEU A 208 15.69 10.54 -7.28
C LEU A 208 16.86 11.49 -7.55
N ALA A 209 17.55 11.34 -8.69
CA ALA A 209 18.62 12.26 -9.08
C ALA A 209 18.13 13.71 -9.26
N ARG A 210 16.89 13.91 -9.72
CA ARG A 210 16.26 15.24 -9.84
C ARG A 210 15.89 15.80 -8.47
N ILE A 211 15.23 15.00 -7.63
CA ILE A 211 14.83 15.38 -6.27
C ILE A 211 16.05 15.77 -5.44
N LYS A 212 17.12 14.96 -5.49
CA LYS A 212 18.37 15.22 -4.78
C LYS A 212 18.91 16.63 -5.09
N ARG A 213 18.91 17.06 -6.35
CA ARG A 213 19.39 18.41 -6.73
C ARG A 213 18.52 19.53 -6.16
N ALA A 214 17.21 19.32 -6.05
CA ALA A 214 16.33 20.30 -5.42
C ALA A 214 16.53 20.34 -3.90
N VAL A 215 16.73 19.18 -3.27
CA VAL A 215 17.09 19.08 -1.85
C VAL A 215 18.42 19.79 -1.57
N ASP A 216 19.43 19.57 -2.41
CA ASP A 216 20.73 20.28 -2.35
C ASP A 216 20.53 21.81 -2.39
N ALA A 217 19.64 22.29 -3.25
CA ALA A 217 19.38 23.72 -3.41
C ALA A 217 18.56 24.34 -2.26
N ALA A 218 17.75 23.52 -1.59
CA ALA A 218 16.88 23.95 -0.49
C ALA A 218 17.54 23.82 0.90
N GLY A 219 18.69 23.15 1.01
CA GLY A 219 19.31 22.82 2.30
C GLY A 219 18.48 21.81 3.10
N GLY A 220 17.70 20.97 2.42
CA GLY A 220 16.85 19.96 3.06
C GLY A 220 17.55 18.63 3.28
N VAL A 221 16.87 17.70 3.96
CA VAL A 221 17.32 16.31 4.12
C VAL A 221 16.44 15.37 3.29
N LEU A 222 17.06 14.41 2.60
CA LEU A 222 16.36 13.38 1.83
C LEU A 222 16.51 12.01 2.51
N VAL A 223 15.38 11.40 2.86
CA VAL A 223 15.31 10.01 3.35
C VAL A 223 14.74 9.13 2.24
N ILE A 224 15.49 8.11 1.82
CA ILE A 224 15.09 7.18 0.75
C ILE A 224 14.97 5.78 1.35
N SER A 225 13.79 5.18 1.18
CA SER A 225 13.52 3.80 1.60
C SER A 225 12.46 3.14 0.72
N ALA A 226 12.05 1.92 1.06
CA ALA A 226 10.94 1.20 0.45
C ALA A 226 10.07 0.56 1.55
N ASP A 227 8.79 0.34 1.27
CA ASP A 227 7.86 -0.34 2.16
C ASP A 227 8.06 -1.87 2.13
N HIS A 228 8.43 -2.41 0.98
CA HIS A 228 8.81 -3.81 0.79
C HIS A 228 9.59 -4.03 -0.52
N GLY A 229 10.06 -5.25 -0.76
CA GLY A 229 10.64 -5.66 -2.03
C GLY A 229 9.61 -6.22 -3.03
N ASN A 230 9.92 -6.13 -4.32
CA ASN A 230 9.23 -6.73 -5.46
C ASN A 230 10.20 -6.87 -6.66
N ALA A 231 10.53 -5.75 -7.33
CA ALA A 231 11.39 -5.72 -8.53
C ALA A 231 12.82 -6.25 -8.32
N ASP A 232 13.26 -6.37 -7.07
CA ASP A 232 14.54 -6.95 -6.66
C ASP A 232 14.59 -8.49 -6.82
N ASP A 233 13.45 -9.17 -6.96
CA ASP A 233 13.38 -10.63 -7.15
C ASP A 233 12.26 -11.03 -8.12
N MET A 234 12.56 -10.98 -9.42
CA MET A 234 11.61 -11.19 -10.52
C MET A 234 11.41 -12.67 -10.93
N TYR A 235 12.09 -13.62 -10.29
CA TYR A 235 12.03 -15.04 -10.66
C TYR A 235 11.81 -15.95 -9.45
N GLU A 236 11.21 -17.12 -9.65
CA GLU A 236 11.11 -18.11 -8.58
C GLU A 236 12.45 -18.81 -8.35
N HIS A 237 12.78 -19.05 -7.08
CA HIS A 237 13.98 -19.78 -6.68
C HIS A 237 13.63 -21.17 -6.12
N ASP A 238 14.45 -22.17 -6.44
CA ASP A 238 14.37 -23.51 -5.84
C ASP A 238 14.75 -23.43 -4.35
N LYS A 239 13.90 -23.99 -3.47
CA LYS A 239 14.07 -23.84 -2.01
C LYS A 239 15.32 -24.52 -1.46
N LYS A 240 15.86 -25.53 -2.14
CA LYS A 240 17.03 -26.28 -1.66
C LYS A 240 18.34 -25.69 -2.17
N THR A 241 18.34 -25.27 -3.43
CA THR A 241 19.55 -24.84 -4.15
C THR A 241 19.68 -23.33 -4.26
N GLY A 242 18.58 -22.58 -4.09
CA GLY A 242 18.53 -21.13 -4.32
C GLY A 242 18.62 -20.73 -5.80
N ALA A 243 18.75 -21.70 -6.73
CA ALA A 243 18.83 -21.40 -8.15
C ALA A 243 17.48 -20.95 -8.71
N VAL A 244 17.50 -20.08 -9.72
CA VAL A 244 16.29 -19.69 -10.47
C VAL A 244 15.68 -20.94 -11.10
N LYS A 245 14.38 -21.14 -10.87
CA LYS A 245 13.63 -22.25 -11.49
C LYS A 245 13.48 -22.00 -12.98
N VAL A 246 13.71 -23.05 -13.76
CA VAL A 246 13.52 -23.05 -15.20
C VAL A 246 12.47 -24.12 -15.54
N GLU A 247 11.47 -23.74 -16.31
CA GLU A 247 10.42 -24.61 -16.83
C GLU A 247 10.31 -24.38 -18.34
N ASN A 248 10.40 -25.45 -19.13
CA ASN A 248 10.39 -25.38 -20.60
C ASN A 248 11.39 -24.35 -21.16
N ASP A 249 12.66 -24.44 -20.72
CA ASP A 249 13.75 -23.53 -21.09
C ASP A 249 13.51 -22.03 -20.78
N THR A 250 12.49 -21.72 -19.98
CA THR A 250 12.13 -20.36 -19.59
C THR A 250 12.23 -20.19 -18.08
N LYS A 251 12.77 -19.06 -17.61
CA LYS A 251 12.80 -18.75 -16.17
C LYS A 251 11.38 -18.59 -15.66
N LYS A 252 11.07 -19.24 -14.54
CA LYS A 252 9.76 -19.13 -13.92
C LYS A 252 9.64 -17.77 -13.24
N VAL A 253 8.71 -16.96 -13.74
CA VAL A 253 8.50 -15.58 -13.29
C VAL A 253 7.89 -15.56 -11.88
N LYS A 254 8.32 -14.59 -11.08
CA LYS A 254 7.72 -14.27 -9.79
C LYS A 254 7.04 -12.91 -9.89
N THR A 255 5.77 -12.86 -9.49
CA THR A 255 4.93 -11.65 -9.52
C THR A 255 4.55 -11.19 -8.11
N ALA A 256 5.07 -11.83 -7.06
CA ALA A 256 4.78 -11.51 -5.67
C ALA A 256 5.97 -10.78 -5.02
N HIS A 257 5.71 -10.10 -3.89
CA HIS A 257 6.75 -9.43 -3.11
C HIS A 257 7.90 -10.37 -2.71
N SER A 258 9.06 -9.77 -2.43
CA SER A 258 10.22 -10.46 -1.89
C SER A 258 10.28 -10.37 -0.36
N LEU A 259 11.17 -11.17 0.24
CA LEU A 259 11.53 -11.06 1.66
C LEU A 259 12.87 -10.34 1.83
N ASN A 260 13.34 -9.65 0.79
CA ASN A 260 14.61 -8.95 0.85
C ASN A 260 14.49 -7.70 1.73
N PRO A 261 15.56 -7.31 2.42
CA PRO A 261 15.59 -6.06 3.16
C PRO A 261 15.44 -4.86 2.22
N VAL A 262 14.88 -3.78 2.73
CA VAL A 262 14.71 -2.51 2.02
C VAL A 262 15.87 -1.55 2.32
N PRO A 263 16.26 -0.66 1.39
CA PRO A 263 17.27 0.34 1.67
C PRO A 263 16.78 1.36 2.70
N CYS A 264 17.72 1.96 3.44
CA CYS A 264 17.49 3.20 4.18
C CYS A 264 18.70 4.10 3.94
N ILE A 265 18.48 5.20 3.24
CA ILE A 265 19.52 6.17 2.87
C ILE A 265 19.09 7.52 3.42
N VAL A 266 19.94 8.12 4.24
CA VAL A 266 19.80 9.51 4.68
C VAL A 266 20.83 10.33 3.94
N TYR A 267 20.37 11.33 3.19
CA TYR A 267 21.22 12.28 2.50
C TYR A 267 20.95 13.68 3.06
N ASP A 268 21.91 14.16 3.84
CA ASP A 268 21.92 15.48 4.44
C ASP A 268 23.14 16.26 3.90
N PRO A 269 22.93 17.23 2.99
CA PRO A 269 24.01 18.02 2.42
C PRO A 269 24.60 19.05 3.40
N GLU A 270 23.90 19.35 4.51
CA GLU A 270 24.29 20.41 5.45
C GLU A 270 24.74 19.90 6.83
N SER A 271 24.73 18.58 7.05
CA SER A 271 25.13 17.99 8.34
C SER A 271 26.47 18.56 8.85
N GLN A 272 26.44 19.04 10.10
CA GLN A 272 27.60 19.51 10.86
C GLN A 272 28.09 18.44 11.85
N GLY A 273 27.68 17.18 11.68
CA GLY A 273 28.00 16.08 12.57
C GLY A 273 27.12 16.04 13.82
N GLU A 274 25.84 16.37 13.69
CA GLU A 274 24.81 16.26 14.73
C GLU A 274 24.49 14.80 15.07
N TYR A 275 24.75 13.89 14.13
CA TYR A 275 24.60 12.45 14.25
C TYR A 275 25.74 11.75 13.49
N ALA A 276 25.96 10.46 13.78
CA ALA A 276 27.05 9.70 13.14
C ALA A 276 26.77 9.45 11.65
N SER A 277 27.83 9.36 10.85
CA SER A 277 27.73 9.02 9.42
C SER A 277 27.32 7.57 9.16
N GLU A 278 27.43 6.70 10.17
CA GLU A 278 26.94 5.33 10.13
C GLU A 278 25.55 5.25 10.75
N LEU A 279 24.59 4.72 10.00
CA LEU A 279 23.24 4.45 10.48
C LEU A 279 23.23 3.21 11.38
N VAL A 280 22.33 3.19 12.35
CA VAL A 280 22.03 2.00 13.16
C VAL A 280 21.43 0.92 12.26
N THR A 281 22.01 -0.28 12.30
CA THR A 281 21.56 -1.45 11.52
C THR A 281 20.58 -2.33 12.29
N ASP A 282 20.02 -3.33 11.62
CA ASP A 282 19.10 -4.34 12.21
C ASP A 282 17.77 -3.76 12.73
N LEU A 283 17.35 -2.63 12.15
CA LEU A 283 16.08 -1.97 12.40
C LEU A 283 15.08 -2.21 11.26
N GLY A 284 13.79 -2.06 11.56
CA GLY A 284 12.70 -2.19 10.60
C GLY A 284 12.22 -0.84 10.06
N ILE A 285 11.28 -0.88 9.10
CA ILE A 285 10.67 0.33 8.51
C ILE A 285 9.95 1.22 9.54
N SER A 286 9.57 0.67 10.70
CA SER A 286 8.97 1.41 11.81
C SER A 286 9.91 2.49 12.38
N SER A 287 11.23 2.29 12.31
CA SER A 287 12.24 3.26 12.75
C SER A 287 12.25 4.56 11.93
N LEU A 288 11.69 4.56 10.71
CA LEU A 288 11.63 5.75 9.86
C LEU A 288 10.81 6.88 10.49
N ALA A 289 9.78 6.56 11.29
CA ALA A 289 8.95 7.56 11.95
C ALA A 289 9.77 8.41 12.94
N ALA A 290 10.56 7.76 13.80
CA ALA A 290 11.45 8.43 14.74
C ALA A 290 12.56 9.19 14.01
N THR A 291 13.13 8.60 12.95
CA THR A 291 14.15 9.25 12.12
C THR A 291 13.67 10.53 11.49
N CYS A 292 12.48 10.54 10.87
CA CYS A 292 11.93 11.75 10.28
C CYS A 292 11.69 12.84 11.35
N LEU A 293 11.13 12.51 12.52
CA LEU A 293 10.94 13.48 13.60
C LEU A 293 12.26 14.10 14.08
N ASN A 294 13.29 13.28 14.26
CA ASN A 294 14.61 13.77 14.67
C ASN A 294 15.24 14.69 13.62
N LEU A 295 15.14 14.34 12.33
CA LEU A 295 15.61 15.20 11.24
C LEU A 295 14.82 16.51 11.12
N LEU A 296 13.54 16.50 11.52
CA LEU A 296 12.70 17.70 11.62
C LEU A 296 13.01 18.54 12.88
N GLY A 297 13.95 18.13 13.72
CA GLY A 297 14.36 18.84 14.93
C GLY A 297 13.54 18.54 16.18
N TYR A 298 12.75 17.45 16.17
CA TYR A 298 11.92 17.02 17.30
C TYR A 298 12.50 15.80 18.00
N GLU A 299 12.25 15.69 19.30
CA GLU A 299 12.44 14.42 20.01
C GLU A 299 11.32 13.46 19.63
N ALA A 300 11.69 12.26 19.21
CA ALA A 300 10.73 11.22 18.89
C ALA A 300 10.06 10.70 20.18
N PRO A 301 8.77 10.34 20.16
CA PRO A 301 8.09 9.74 21.32
C PRO A 301 8.83 8.51 21.84
N GLU A 302 8.87 8.33 23.17
CA GLU A 302 9.61 7.24 23.82
C GLU A 302 9.13 5.83 23.41
N ASP A 303 7.90 5.71 22.93
CA ASP A 303 7.28 4.44 22.52
C ASP A 303 7.39 4.17 21.02
N TYR A 304 8.14 4.97 20.28
CA TYR A 304 8.53 4.67 18.91
C TYR A 304 9.73 3.72 18.88
N ASP A 305 9.83 2.91 17.83
CA ASP A 305 11.08 2.21 17.53
C ASP A 305 12.22 3.22 17.33
N PRO A 306 13.45 2.88 17.75
CA PRO A 306 14.56 3.82 17.74
C PRO A 306 14.85 4.31 16.32
N SER A 307 15.25 5.58 16.22
CA SER A 307 15.72 6.18 14.97
C SER A 307 16.94 5.43 14.43
N VAL A 308 17.08 5.38 13.10
CA VAL A 308 18.31 4.89 12.45
C VAL A 308 19.49 5.83 12.62
N LEU A 309 19.28 7.07 13.10
CA LEU A 309 20.35 8.02 13.39
C LEU A 309 21.06 7.62 14.68
N ALA A 310 22.36 7.35 14.60
CA ALA A 310 23.17 7.12 15.78
C ALA A 310 23.66 8.46 16.37
N PRO A 311 23.69 8.60 17.71
CA PRO A 311 24.31 9.77 18.35
C PRO A 311 25.82 9.81 18.05
N VAL A 312 26.38 11.02 18.06
CA VAL A 312 27.84 11.22 17.94
C VAL A 312 28.54 10.53 19.14
N LYS A 313 29.58 9.75 18.85
CA LYS A 313 30.43 9.12 19.87
C LYS A 313 31.39 10.11 20.52
#